data_AF-A0A149VQL3-F1
#
_entry.id   AF-A0A149VQL3-F1
#
_cell.length_a   1.000
_cell.length_b   1.000
_cell.length_c   1.000
_cell.angle_alpha   90.00
_cell.angle_beta   90.00
_cell.angle_gamma   90.00
#
_symmetry.space_group_name_H-M   'P 1'
#
loop_
_entity.id
_entity.type
_entity.pdbx_description
1 polymer ?
#
loop_
_entity_poly.entity_id
_entity_poly.type
_entity_poly.pdbx_seq_one_letter_code
_entity_poly.pdbx_strand_id
1 'polypeptide(L)'
;MRVIGSIIYLIIQSIITPIFALLMILSTLINRRTLPKLLAKYWCKTMLYCGVWFRGVKFTVTGLENIPSTPCVILSKHQSEWETLFLPVVLPPHSIVLKHELLKIPFFGWGLNLLEPIAIDRSQKKASLEQVIAQGIARLKQGLYVVIFPEGTRVKPGYRGRYAQSGAQLATKAQVPVIPVAHNAGTYWPKGLLKQPGTIEVRFGKPIDTLNKTSAEVNKEVEEWIEDNMEQITGQPAHSVSKKTTQPLIKKKGREYTIKINEKLIPYKVVRRKNRKTIGLIMNQEGLSVAIPHWVNINQVEDALRQQQKWVLDKYLSWKNKPKPSQQEWKEGATVPWLGSTKIIQFALNEQLNLFEDSDHFIQIEPTDNNIQNTIINLYRREIKNILAEEIENFSKLLNLSTIPAFFVSNAQSRWGSCNTKGELRFNWRLMKASREEIRYVVAHEMAHLFEFNHGPQFWQLVEKIYPEFRQAKERLKKNDALYRQF
;
A
#
# COMPACT_ATOMS: atom_id res chain seq x y z
N MET A 1 -22.95 -27.09 -5.86
CA MET A 1 -23.89 -26.19 -5.13
C MET A 1 -23.22 -24.93 -4.54
N ARG A 2 -22.10 -25.03 -3.80
CA ARG A 2 -21.48 -23.86 -3.13
C ARG A 2 -21.02 -22.73 -4.06
N VAL A 3 -20.44 -23.06 -5.22
CA VAL A 3 -19.99 -22.05 -6.20
C VAL A 3 -21.18 -21.36 -6.88
N ILE A 4 -22.21 -22.13 -7.24
CA ILE A 4 -23.42 -21.64 -7.93
C ILE A 4 -24.11 -20.56 -7.08
N GLY A 5 -24.37 -20.81 -5.79
CA GLY A 5 -24.99 -19.80 -4.93
C GLY A 5 -24.12 -18.56 -4.72
N SER A 6 -22.78 -18.68 -4.78
CA SER A 6 -21.86 -17.55 -4.73
C SER A 6 -21.92 -16.71 -6.02
N ILE A 7 -22.07 -17.37 -7.18
CA ILE A 7 -22.24 -16.71 -8.47
C ILE A 7 -23.60 -16.02 -8.53
N ILE A 8 -24.69 -16.69 -8.14
CA ILE A 8 -26.03 -16.10 -8.08
C ILE A 8 -26.03 -14.86 -7.17
N TYR A 9 -25.45 -14.97 -5.97
CA TYR A 9 -25.31 -13.83 -5.06
C TYR A 9 -24.57 -12.66 -5.73
N LEU A 10 -23.47 -12.92 -6.44
CA LEU A 10 -22.73 -11.87 -7.14
C LEU A 10 -23.52 -11.26 -8.30
N ILE A 11 -24.22 -12.06 -9.08
CA ILE A 11 -25.08 -11.56 -10.17
C ILE A 11 -26.16 -10.64 -9.60
N ILE A 12 -26.85 -11.09 -8.53
CA ILE A 12 -27.85 -10.28 -7.83
C ILE A 12 -27.22 -8.99 -7.31
N GLN A 13 -26.06 -9.06 -6.66
CA GLN A 13 -25.36 -7.89 -6.16
C GLN A 13 -25.01 -6.92 -7.29
N SER A 14 -24.49 -7.41 -8.42
CA SER A 14 -24.12 -6.61 -9.59
C SER A 14 -25.31 -5.92 -10.26
N ILE A 15 -26.49 -6.52 -10.23
CA ILE A 15 -27.72 -5.93 -10.79
C ILE A 15 -28.37 -4.95 -9.80
N ILE A 16 -28.54 -5.34 -8.54
CA ILE A 16 -29.30 -4.57 -7.55
C ILE A 16 -28.53 -3.32 -7.09
N THR A 17 -27.20 -3.40 -6.95
CA THR A 17 -26.39 -2.26 -6.47
C THR A 17 -26.52 -0.99 -7.31
N PRO A 18 -26.34 -1.00 -8.64
CA PRO A 18 -26.50 0.21 -9.44
C PRO A 18 -27.93 0.77 -9.41
N ILE A 19 -28.95 -0.09 -9.33
CA ILE A 19 -30.35 0.34 -9.21
C ILE A 19 -30.56 1.11 -7.91
N PHE A 20 -30.16 0.56 -6.77
CA PHE A 20 -30.27 1.26 -5.49
C PHE A 20 -29.41 2.52 -5.43
N ALA A 21 -28.21 2.50 -6.01
CA ALA A 21 -27.36 3.68 -6.09
C ALA A 21 -28.03 4.81 -6.88
N LEU A 22 -28.67 4.48 -8.01
CA LEU A 22 -29.44 5.46 -8.79
C LEU A 22 -30.67 5.96 -8.03
N LEU A 23 -31.44 5.07 -7.41
CA LEU A 23 -32.58 5.45 -6.57
C LEU A 23 -32.17 6.37 -5.41
N MET A 24 -31.02 6.10 -4.78
CA MET A 24 -30.47 6.99 -3.75
C MET A 24 -30.19 8.38 -4.30
N ILE A 25 -29.55 8.48 -5.48
CA ILE A 25 -29.27 9.76 -6.13
C ILE A 25 -30.58 10.49 -6.46
N LEU A 26 -31.54 9.82 -7.10
CA LEU A 26 -32.82 10.43 -7.47
C LEU A 26 -33.65 10.82 -6.25
N SER A 27 -33.56 10.07 -5.15
CA SER A 27 -34.26 10.40 -3.90
C SER A 27 -33.82 11.73 -3.30
N THR A 28 -32.64 12.24 -3.68
CA THR A 28 -32.16 13.56 -3.22
C THR A 28 -33.02 14.73 -3.72
N LEU A 29 -33.79 14.53 -4.80
CA LEU A 29 -34.76 15.51 -5.30
C LEU A 29 -35.95 15.70 -4.36
N ILE A 30 -36.27 14.69 -3.54
CA ILE A 30 -37.39 14.72 -2.58
C ILE A 30 -36.86 15.01 -1.18
N ASN A 31 -35.86 14.26 -0.74
CA ASN A 31 -35.25 14.42 0.58
C ASN A 31 -33.77 14.05 0.52
N ARG A 32 -32.90 15.06 0.66
CA ARG A 32 -31.46 14.90 0.50
C ARG A 32 -30.77 14.12 1.62
N ARG A 33 -31.35 14.00 2.82
CA ARG A 33 -30.66 13.47 4.01
C ARG A 33 -31.16 12.11 4.47
N THR A 34 -32.48 11.90 4.49
CA THR A 34 -33.11 10.72 5.11
C THR A 34 -33.35 9.60 4.11
N LEU A 35 -33.91 9.90 2.94
CA LEU A 35 -34.25 8.87 1.95
C LEU A 35 -33.04 8.09 1.41
N PRO A 36 -31.89 8.72 1.08
CA PRO A 36 -30.71 7.96 0.65
C PRO A 36 -30.22 6.97 1.71
N LYS A 37 -30.25 7.34 3.00
CA LYS A 37 -29.84 6.48 4.12
C LYS A 37 -30.81 5.31 4.30
N LEU A 38 -32.11 5.56 4.17
CA LEU A 38 -33.14 4.53 4.23
C LEU A 38 -33.01 3.53 3.07
N LEU A 39 -32.79 4.01 1.85
CA LEU A 39 -32.56 3.17 0.67
C LEU A 39 -31.29 2.33 0.80
N ALA A 40 -30.19 2.90 1.31
CA ALA A 40 -28.97 2.14 1.60
C ALA A 40 -29.22 1.04 2.65
N LYS A 41 -30.00 1.32 3.71
CA LYS A 41 -30.42 0.32 4.70
C LYS A 41 -31.21 -0.82 4.05
N TYR A 42 -32.16 -0.52 3.17
CA TYR A 42 -32.93 -1.55 2.45
C TYR A 42 -32.08 -2.35 1.45
N TRP A 43 -31.12 -1.71 0.78
CA TRP A 43 -30.15 -2.40 -0.05
C TRP A 43 -29.34 -3.41 0.78
N CYS A 44 -28.78 -2.96 1.91
CA CYS A 44 -28.03 -3.82 2.83
C CYS A 44 -28.90 -4.99 3.33
N LYS A 45 -30.14 -4.72 3.74
CA LYS A 45 -31.10 -5.74 4.20
C LYS A 45 -31.36 -6.79 3.10
N THR A 46 -31.58 -6.33 1.86
CA THR A 46 -31.76 -7.21 0.69
C THR A 46 -30.53 -8.10 0.48
N MET A 47 -29.32 -7.52 0.50
CA MET A 47 -28.08 -8.29 0.35
C MET A 47 -27.89 -9.33 1.48
N LEU A 48 -28.23 -8.98 2.73
CA LEU A 48 -28.19 -9.93 3.84
C LEU A 48 -29.18 -11.09 3.64
N TYR A 49 -30.42 -10.82 3.22
CA TYR A 49 -31.38 -11.87 2.89
C TYR A 49 -30.88 -12.77 1.76
N CYS A 50 -30.34 -12.21 0.68
CA CYS A 50 -29.73 -13.01 -0.39
C CYS A 50 -28.57 -13.86 0.14
N GLY A 51 -27.81 -13.35 1.12
CA GLY A 51 -26.80 -14.10 1.84
C GLY A 51 -27.37 -15.31 2.59
N VAL A 52 -28.48 -15.14 3.31
CA VAL A 52 -29.18 -16.25 3.98
C VAL A 52 -29.67 -17.28 2.96
N TRP A 53 -30.41 -16.86 1.94
CA TRP A 53 -31.06 -17.76 0.98
C TRP A 53 -30.10 -18.50 0.04
N PHE A 54 -29.14 -17.79 -0.57
CA PHE A 54 -28.26 -18.38 -1.58
C PHE A 54 -26.93 -18.88 -1.00
N ARG A 55 -26.54 -18.43 0.19
CA ARG A 55 -25.28 -18.81 0.84
C ARG A 55 -25.44 -19.57 2.14
N GLY A 56 -26.63 -19.60 2.72
CA GLY A 56 -26.87 -20.23 4.03
C GLY A 56 -26.13 -19.52 5.17
N VAL A 57 -25.83 -18.22 5.02
CA VAL A 57 -25.17 -17.43 6.06
C VAL A 57 -26.23 -16.78 6.93
N LYS A 58 -26.48 -17.38 8.09
CA LYS A 58 -27.37 -16.87 9.13
C LYS A 58 -26.58 -16.04 10.12
N PHE A 59 -27.26 -15.33 11.01
CA PHE A 59 -26.60 -14.61 12.09
C PHE A 59 -27.46 -14.52 13.35
N THR A 60 -26.79 -14.47 14.50
CA THR A 60 -27.38 -14.22 15.82
C THR A 60 -26.74 -12.96 16.40
N VAL A 61 -27.54 -12.16 17.10
CA VAL A 61 -27.12 -10.86 17.63
C VAL A 61 -27.48 -10.79 19.11
N THR A 62 -26.53 -10.38 19.94
CA THR A 62 -26.76 -10.10 21.37
C THR A 62 -26.23 -8.72 21.73
N GLY A 63 -26.81 -8.12 22.78
CA GLY A 63 -26.40 -6.81 23.30
C GLY A 63 -26.80 -5.63 22.42
N LEU A 64 -27.70 -5.80 21.45
CA LEU A 64 -28.13 -4.72 20.57
C LEU A 64 -28.81 -3.58 21.37
N GLU A 65 -29.46 -3.93 22.48
CA GLU A 65 -30.03 -3.05 23.48
C GLU A 65 -28.99 -2.16 24.20
N ASN A 66 -27.70 -2.49 24.13
CA ASN A 66 -26.63 -1.68 24.70
C ASN A 66 -26.34 -0.41 23.89
N ILE A 67 -26.86 -0.30 22.67
CA ILE A 67 -26.68 0.90 21.83
C ILE A 67 -27.47 2.06 22.48
N PRO A 68 -26.80 3.15 22.92
CA PRO A 68 -27.48 4.29 23.51
C PRO A 68 -28.45 4.95 22.53
N SER A 69 -29.46 5.66 23.04
CA SER A 69 -30.36 6.48 22.22
C SER A 69 -29.70 7.74 21.66
N THR A 70 -28.52 8.11 22.18
CA THR A 70 -27.71 9.25 21.73
C THR A 70 -26.53 8.81 20.85
N PRO A 71 -26.06 9.66 19.92
CA PRO A 71 -24.95 9.33 19.03
C PRO A 71 -23.68 8.95 19.79
N CYS A 72 -23.09 7.82 19.41
CA CYS A 72 -21.86 7.31 20.00
C CYS A 72 -20.89 6.79 18.92
N VAL A 73 -19.69 6.40 19.35
CA VAL A 73 -18.69 5.79 18.47
C VAL A 73 -18.80 4.26 18.57
N ILE A 74 -19.00 3.60 17.43
CA ILE A 74 -19.04 2.14 17.33
C ILE A 74 -17.67 1.65 16.85
N LEU A 75 -16.97 0.85 17.66
CA LEU A 75 -15.70 0.22 17.29
C LEU A 75 -15.92 -1.27 17.02
N SER A 76 -16.01 -1.63 15.75
CA SER A 76 -16.30 -3.00 15.33
C SER A 76 -15.06 -3.72 14.87
N LYS A 77 -14.91 -4.99 15.25
CA LYS A 77 -13.97 -5.91 14.63
C LYS A 77 -14.12 -5.85 13.10
N HIS A 78 -13.01 -5.90 12.37
CA HIS A 78 -13.06 -5.87 10.90
C HIS A 78 -12.50 -7.16 10.29
N GLN A 79 -13.36 -8.01 9.75
CA GLN A 79 -12.96 -9.32 9.18
C GLN A 79 -13.62 -9.65 7.84
N SER A 80 -14.73 -8.99 7.47
CA SER A 80 -15.53 -9.32 6.31
C SER A 80 -16.10 -8.08 5.60
N GLU A 81 -16.73 -8.33 4.46
CA GLU A 81 -17.65 -7.37 3.82
C GLU A 81 -19.02 -7.41 4.49
N TRP A 82 -19.33 -8.52 5.15
CA TRP A 82 -20.62 -8.76 5.75
C TRP A 82 -20.96 -7.74 6.85
N GLU A 83 -20.01 -7.36 7.72
CA GLU A 83 -20.29 -6.36 8.76
C GLU A 83 -20.62 -4.97 8.18
N THR A 84 -20.09 -4.65 6.99
CA THR A 84 -20.42 -3.41 6.29
C THR A 84 -21.82 -3.41 5.66
N LEU A 85 -22.46 -4.58 5.57
CA LEU A 85 -23.88 -4.73 5.22
C LEU A 85 -24.75 -4.83 6.48
N PHE A 86 -24.28 -5.54 7.50
CA PHE A 86 -25.00 -5.78 8.74
C PHE A 86 -25.17 -4.51 9.58
N LEU A 87 -24.08 -3.78 9.85
CA LEU A 87 -24.12 -2.60 10.73
C LEU A 87 -25.12 -1.53 10.22
N PRO A 88 -25.21 -1.21 8.92
CA PRO A 88 -26.22 -0.28 8.45
C PRO A 88 -27.68 -0.70 8.64
N VAL A 89 -27.94 -2.00 8.83
CA VAL A 89 -29.30 -2.50 9.05
C VAL A 89 -29.73 -2.36 10.50
N VAL A 90 -28.81 -2.57 11.44
CA VAL A 90 -29.13 -2.59 12.88
C VAL A 90 -28.86 -1.27 13.58
N LEU A 91 -27.94 -0.46 13.07
CA LEU A 91 -27.61 0.83 13.69
C LEU A 91 -28.62 1.93 13.32
N PRO A 92 -28.79 2.94 14.19
CA PRO A 92 -29.41 4.21 13.82
C PRO A 92 -28.65 4.93 12.68
N PRO A 93 -29.12 6.09 12.21
CA PRO A 93 -28.39 6.89 11.22
C PRO A 93 -26.93 7.09 11.63
N HIS A 94 -26.01 6.67 10.77
CA HIS A 94 -24.59 6.58 11.09
C HIS A 94 -23.73 7.03 9.91
N SER A 95 -22.45 7.28 10.21
CA SER A 95 -21.39 7.56 9.27
C SER A 95 -20.25 6.56 9.46
N ILE A 96 -19.70 6.05 8.36
CA ILE A 96 -18.61 5.05 8.39
C ILE A 96 -17.31 5.70 7.92
N VAL A 97 -16.21 5.43 8.62
CA VAL A 97 -14.87 5.78 8.14
C VAL A 97 -14.45 4.88 6.98
N LEU A 98 -14.15 5.48 5.82
CA LEU A 98 -13.83 4.74 4.61
C LEU A 98 -12.71 5.37 3.78
N LYS A 99 -12.22 4.61 2.81
CA LYS A 99 -11.16 5.03 1.89
C LYS A 99 -11.71 6.01 0.84
N HIS A 100 -11.12 7.20 0.72
CA HIS A 100 -11.62 8.28 -0.15
C HIS A 100 -11.83 7.84 -1.62
N GLU A 101 -10.99 6.96 -2.15
CA GLU A 101 -11.10 6.50 -3.54
C GLU A 101 -12.36 5.67 -3.82
N LEU A 102 -13.06 5.15 -2.80
CA LEU A 102 -14.35 4.47 -2.99
C LEU A 102 -15.43 5.43 -3.50
N LEU A 103 -15.35 6.72 -3.13
CA LEU A 103 -16.30 7.75 -3.56
C LEU A 103 -16.16 8.10 -5.06
N LYS A 104 -15.05 7.69 -5.69
CA LYS A 104 -14.78 7.94 -7.12
C LYS A 104 -15.42 6.89 -8.04
N ILE A 105 -15.98 5.81 -7.50
CA ILE A 105 -16.64 4.77 -8.29
C ILE A 105 -17.96 5.32 -8.83
N PRO A 106 -18.22 5.31 -10.16
CA PRO A 106 -19.48 5.81 -10.71
C PRO A 106 -20.69 5.10 -10.12
N PHE A 107 -21.78 5.85 -9.90
CA PHE A 107 -23.03 5.43 -9.25
C PHE A 107 -22.86 5.00 -7.78
N PHE A 108 -22.06 3.96 -7.52
CA PHE A 108 -21.83 3.43 -6.18
C PHE A 108 -21.17 4.46 -5.26
N GLY A 109 -20.07 5.07 -5.68
CA GLY A 109 -19.33 6.07 -4.90
C GLY A 109 -20.13 7.35 -4.70
N TRP A 110 -20.93 7.73 -5.71
CA TRP A 110 -21.83 8.89 -5.62
C TRP A 110 -22.96 8.66 -4.61
N GLY A 111 -23.61 7.49 -4.66
CA GLY A 111 -24.61 7.10 -3.66
C GLY A 111 -24.01 6.97 -2.26
N LEU A 112 -22.83 6.36 -2.15
CA LEU A 112 -22.10 6.24 -0.89
C LEU A 112 -21.75 7.61 -0.28
N ASN A 113 -21.46 8.61 -1.10
CA ASN A 113 -21.21 9.98 -0.64
C ASN A 113 -22.44 10.63 0.02
N LEU A 114 -23.66 10.22 -0.37
CA LEU A 114 -24.92 10.68 0.25
C LEU A 114 -25.13 10.14 1.67
N LEU A 115 -24.37 9.11 2.06
CA LEU A 115 -24.41 8.55 3.42
C LEU A 115 -23.51 9.33 4.39
N GLU A 116 -22.97 10.47 3.95
CA GLU A 116 -22.14 11.35 4.77
C GLU A 116 -20.94 10.66 5.42
N PRO A 117 -20.17 9.83 4.66
CA PRO A 117 -19.07 9.07 5.22
C PRO A 117 -17.92 9.98 5.66
N ILE A 118 -17.08 9.45 6.55
CA ILE A 118 -15.79 10.08 6.89
C ILE A 118 -14.73 9.51 5.94
N ALA A 119 -14.44 10.25 4.88
CA ALA A 119 -13.53 9.81 3.84
C ALA A 119 -12.09 10.24 4.14
N ILE A 120 -11.17 9.27 4.18
CA ILE A 120 -9.76 9.52 4.50
C ILE A 120 -8.81 9.13 3.36
N ASP A 121 -7.79 9.96 3.15
CA ASP A 121 -6.62 9.59 2.35
C ASP A 121 -5.57 8.90 3.24
N ARG A 122 -5.48 7.57 3.08
CA ARG A 122 -4.59 6.73 3.89
C ARG A 122 -3.11 6.85 3.50
N SER A 123 -2.78 7.61 2.44
CA SER A 123 -1.39 7.90 2.08
C SER A 123 -0.73 8.91 3.05
N GLN A 124 -1.54 9.75 3.71
CA GLN A 124 -1.08 10.80 4.62
C GLN A 124 -1.44 10.45 6.07
N LYS A 125 -0.62 9.62 6.73
CA LYS A 125 -0.96 9.05 8.05
C LYS A 125 -1.34 10.08 9.13
N LYS A 126 -0.60 11.18 9.27
CA LYS A 126 -0.87 12.19 10.31
C LYS A 126 -2.13 13.00 9.99
N ALA A 127 -2.23 13.53 8.77
CA ALA A 127 -3.42 14.24 8.29
C ALA A 127 -4.69 13.37 8.34
N SER A 128 -4.57 12.05 8.12
CA SER A 128 -5.70 11.14 8.14
C SER A 128 -6.34 11.00 9.53
N LEU A 129 -5.57 11.12 10.62
CA LEU A 129 -6.10 11.04 11.99
C LEU A 129 -6.91 12.30 12.34
N GLU A 130 -6.34 13.48 12.07
CA GLU A 130 -7.00 14.77 12.30
C GLU A 130 -8.29 14.87 11.49
N GLN A 131 -8.29 14.38 10.24
CA GLN A 131 -9.49 14.30 9.40
C GLN A 131 -10.58 13.41 10.01
N VAL A 132 -10.23 12.24 10.56
CA VAL A 132 -11.22 11.37 11.23
C VAL A 132 -11.84 12.08 12.42
N ILE A 133 -11.02 12.74 13.25
CA ILE A 133 -11.50 13.42 14.45
C ILE A 133 -12.40 14.60 14.07
N ALA A 134 -11.94 15.47 13.17
CA ALA A 134 -12.68 16.67 12.78
C ALA A 134 -14.03 16.33 12.12
N GLN A 135 -14.02 15.44 11.12
CA GLN A 135 -15.25 15.01 10.45
C GLN A 135 -16.14 14.20 11.42
N GLY A 136 -15.55 13.32 12.24
CA GLY A 136 -16.29 12.51 13.21
C GLY A 136 -17.05 13.34 14.22
N ILE A 137 -16.42 14.36 14.81
CA ILE A 137 -17.10 15.30 15.73
C ILE A 137 -18.25 16.01 15.01
N ALA A 138 -18.04 16.44 13.76
CA ALA A 138 -19.10 17.05 12.96
C ALA A 138 -20.28 16.10 12.71
N ARG A 139 -20.02 14.81 12.45
CA ARG A 139 -21.08 13.80 12.26
C ARG A 139 -21.83 13.48 13.55
N LEU A 140 -21.13 13.36 14.67
CA LEU A 140 -21.76 13.17 15.99
C LEU A 140 -22.68 14.34 16.34
N LYS A 141 -22.24 15.58 16.11
CA LYS A 141 -23.07 16.80 16.31
C LYS A 141 -24.29 16.87 15.38
N GLN A 142 -24.25 16.19 14.24
CA GLN A 142 -25.40 16.08 13.32
C GLN A 142 -26.41 14.99 13.74
N GLY A 143 -26.19 14.32 14.87
CA GLY A 143 -27.04 13.21 15.31
C GLY A 143 -26.66 11.86 14.71
N LEU A 144 -25.48 11.73 14.07
CA LEU A 144 -25.05 10.48 13.45
C LEU A 144 -24.09 9.71 14.36
N TYR A 145 -24.33 8.41 14.49
CA TYR A 145 -23.37 7.49 15.09
C TYR A 145 -22.15 7.37 14.18
N VAL A 146 -20.96 7.13 14.74
CA VAL A 146 -19.75 6.99 13.92
C VAL A 146 -19.18 5.60 14.05
N VAL A 147 -19.11 4.87 12.93
CA VAL A 147 -18.58 3.51 12.87
C VAL A 147 -17.13 3.54 12.40
N ILE A 148 -16.24 2.96 13.21
CA ILE A 148 -14.82 2.86 12.92
C ILE A 148 -14.38 1.40 13.10
N PHE A 149 -13.60 0.94 12.13
CA PHE A 149 -12.90 -0.33 12.18
C PHE A 149 -11.49 -0.08 12.70
N PRO A 150 -11.18 -0.35 13.98
CA PRO A 150 -9.93 0.07 14.61
C PRO A 150 -8.71 -0.58 13.96
N GLU A 151 -8.84 -1.75 13.33
CA GLU A 151 -7.73 -2.39 12.61
C GLU A 151 -7.38 -1.70 11.28
N GLY A 152 -8.25 -0.81 10.80
CA GLY A 152 -8.12 -0.06 9.55
C GLY A 152 -8.23 -0.91 8.28
N THR A 153 -7.99 -2.22 8.35
CA THR A 153 -8.14 -3.18 7.26
C THR A 153 -8.68 -4.50 7.81
N ARG A 154 -9.40 -5.26 6.98
CA ARG A 154 -9.92 -6.57 7.36
C ARG A 154 -8.80 -7.50 7.81
N VAL A 155 -8.93 -8.05 9.00
CA VAL A 155 -8.07 -9.06 9.59
C VAL A 155 -8.64 -10.44 9.27
N LYS A 156 -7.75 -11.42 9.07
CA LYS A 156 -8.20 -12.80 8.83
C LYS A 156 -8.79 -13.40 10.11
N PRO A 157 -9.76 -14.32 10.00
CA PRO A 157 -10.21 -15.13 11.14
C PRO A 157 -9.04 -15.78 11.88
N GLY A 158 -9.09 -15.79 13.21
CA GLY A 158 -8.03 -16.33 14.07
C GLY A 158 -6.78 -15.43 14.23
N TYR A 159 -6.79 -14.20 13.69
CA TYR A 159 -5.69 -13.25 13.85
C TYR A 159 -6.15 -11.94 14.49
N ARG A 160 -5.25 -11.34 15.26
CA ARG A 160 -5.41 -10.00 15.88
C ARG A 160 -4.50 -8.98 15.21
N GLY A 161 -5.09 -7.92 14.65
CA GLY A 161 -4.36 -6.79 14.06
C GLY A 161 -4.02 -5.72 15.10
N ARG A 162 -3.30 -4.66 14.69
CA ARG A 162 -3.09 -3.48 15.53
C ARG A 162 -4.37 -2.63 15.56
N TYR A 163 -4.83 -2.28 16.76
CA TYR A 163 -5.92 -1.32 16.95
C TYR A 163 -5.37 0.11 16.86
N ALA A 164 -5.89 0.89 15.92
CA ALA A 164 -5.58 2.30 15.78
C ALA A 164 -6.43 3.12 16.76
N GLN A 165 -5.78 4.05 17.46
CA GLN A 165 -6.42 4.89 18.47
C GLN A 165 -7.37 5.95 17.91
N SER A 166 -7.54 6.06 16.58
CA SER A 166 -8.38 7.11 15.98
C SER A 166 -9.83 7.08 16.45
N GLY A 167 -10.36 5.88 16.72
CA GLY A 167 -11.71 5.70 17.23
C GLY A 167 -11.87 6.16 18.67
N ALA A 168 -10.97 5.72 19.56
CA ALA A 168 -10.95 6.13 20.95
C ALA A 168 -10.67 7.64 21.10
N GLN A 169 -9.75 8.20 20.32
CA GLN A 169 -9.47 9.64 20.31
C GLN A 169 -10.66 10.48 19.85
N LEU A 170 -11.40 10.03 18.83
CA LEU A 170 -12.63 10.67 18.42
C LEU A 170 -13.64 10.66 19.58
N ALA A 171 -13.85 9.51 20.21
CA ALA A 171 -14.83 9.36 21.28
C ALA A 171 -14.48 10.23 22.52
N THR A 172 -13.22 10.19 22.98
CA THR A 172 -12.75 11.03 24.09
C THR A 172 -12.86 12.52 23.79
N LYS A 173 -12.47 12.97 22.58
CA LYS A 173 -12.59 14.39 22.20
C LYS A 173 -14.03 14.86 22.03
N ALA A 174 -14.92 13.96 21.60
CA ALA A 174 -16.34 14.23 21.47
C ALA A 174 -17.11 14.04 22.79
N GLN A 175 -16.47 13.47 23.81
CA GLN A 175 -17.08 13.10 25.10
C GLN A 175 -18.34 12.23 24.92
N VAL A 176 -18.26 11.27 24.00
CA VAL A 176 -19.33 10.28 23.76
C VAL A 176 -18.83 8.88 24.13
N PRO A 177 -19.73 7.94 24.50
CA PRO A 177 -19.33 6.59 24.82
C PRO A 177 -18.86 5.82 23.58
N VAL A 178 -18.15 4.72 23.82
CA VAL A 178 -17.78 3.75 22.79
C VAL A 178 -18.57 2.46 22.96
N ILE A 179 -19.11 1.92 21.86
CA ILE A 179 -19.68 0.57 21.81
C ILE A 179 -18.73 -0.35 21.05
N PRO A 180 -18.08 -1.31 21.72
CA PRO A 180 -17.27 -2.30 21.04
C PRO A 180 -18.17 -3.39 20.42
N VAL A 181 -17.78 -3.91 19.24
CA VAL A 181 -18.53 -4.96 18.54
C VAL A 181 -17.60 -6.09 18.11
N ALA A 182 -17.92 -7.31 18.52
CA ALA A 182 -17.18 -8.53 18.18
C ALA A 182 -18.05 -9.45 17.29
N HIS A 183 -17.43 -10.07 16.28
CA HIS A 183 -18.13 -11.02 15.41
C HIS A 183 -17.18 -11.96 14.65
N ASN A 184 -17.64 -13.15 14.29
CA ASN A 184 -16.87 -14.14 13.50
C ASN A 184 -17.19 -14.14 11.98
N ALA A 185 -17.74 -13.03 11.46
CA ALA A 185 -18.19 -12.93 10.06
C ALA A 185 -17.12 -13.33 9.02
N GLY A 186 -15.84 -13.11 9.30
CA GLY A 186 -14.75 -13.50 8.39
C GLY A 186 -14.65 -15.01 8.13
N THR A 187 -15.12 -15.86 9.05
CA THR A 187 -15.11 -17.32 8.92
C THR A 187 -16.06 -17.78 7.82
N TYR A 188 -17.25 -17.18 7.77
CA TYR A 188 -18.33 -17.56 6.85
C TYR A 188 -18.35 -16.70 5.58
N TRP A 189 -17.88 -15.46 5.66
CA TRP A 189 -17.87 -14.53 4.55
C TRP A 189 -16.48 -13.90 4.39
N PRO A 190 -15.44 -14.69 4.09
CA PRO A 190 -14.11 -14.13 3.86
C PRO A 190 -14.08 -13.29 2.59
N LYS A 191 -13.06 -12.45 2.46
CA LYS A 191 -12.80 -11.71 1.23
C LYS A 191 -12.59 -12.69 0.05
N GLY A 192 -13.44 -12.62 -0.96
CA GLY A 192 -13.34 -13.43 -2.18
C GLY A 192 -14.68 -13.93 -2.69
N LEU A 193 -14.62 -14.84 -3.67
CA LEU A 193 -15.80 -15.40 -4.33
C LEU A 193 -16.55 -16.39 -3.43
N LEU A 194 -15.80 -17.19 -2.67
CA LEU A 194 -16.33 -18.32 -1.90
C LEU A 194 -16.77 -17.86 -0.51
N LYS A 195 -18.07 -17.91 -0.27
CA LYS A 195 -18.70 -17.74 1.05
C LYS A 195 -19.09 -19.12 1.58
N GLN A 196 -19.04 -19.35 2.88
CA GLN A 196 -19.37 -20.63 3.50
C GLN A 196 -20.69 -20.49 4.29
N PRO A 197 -21.60 -21.47 4.22
CA PRO A 197 -22.79 -21.48 5.06
C PRO A 197 -22.40 -21.61 6.53
N GLY A 198 -23.25 -21.08 7.41
CA GLY A 198 -23.06 -21.13 8.85
C GLY A 198 -23.71 -19.94 9.55
N THR A 199 -23.46 -19.81 10.84
CA THR A 199 -24.08 -18.78 11.67
C THR A 199 -23.01 -17.80 12.16
N ILE A 200 -23.15 -16.54 11.78
CA ILE A 200 -22.33 -15.44 12.29
C ILE A 200 -22.88 -15.03 13.65
N GLU A 201 -22.05 -15.06 14.67
CA GLU A 201 -22.41 -14.52 15.97
C GLU A 201 -21.89 -13.09 16.08
N VAL A 202 -22.75 -12.16 16.51
CA VAL A 202 -22.41 -10.76 16.72
C VAL A 202 -22.77 -10.35 18.14
N ARG A 203 -21.82 -9.71 18.84
CA ARG A 203 -22.02 -9.20 20.20
C ARG A 203 -21.73 -7.71 20.24
N PHE A 204 -22.66 -6.95 20.78
CA PHE A 204 -22.50 -5.52 21.09
C PHE A 204 -22.23 -5.35 22.58
N GLY A 205 -21.11 -4.70 22.91
CA GLY A 205 -20.72 -4.46 24.30
C GLY A 205 -21.51 -3.35 24.97
N LYS A 206 -21.41 -3.30 26.30
CA LYS A 206 -21.94 -2.17 27.08
C LYS A 206 -21.19 -0.88 26.71
N PRO A 207 -21.84 0.29 26.85
CA PRO A 207 -21.17 1.58 26.63
C PRO A 207 -19.93 1.72 27.51
N ILE A 208 -18.77 1.88 26.88
CA ILE A 208 -17.52 2.26 27.54
C ILE A 208 -17.51 3.78 27.65
N ASP A 209 -17.55 4.28 28.88
CA ASP A 209 -17.46 5.72 29.14
C ASP A 209 -16.07 6.26 28.77
N THR A 210 -16.04 7.47 28.22
CA THR A 210 -14.83 8.20 27.86
C THR A 210 -14.53 9.34 28.82
N LEU A 211 -15.47 9.70 29.72
CA LEU A 211 -15.24 10.68 30.77
C LEU A 211 -14.11 10.22 31.70
N ASN A 212 -13.17 11.12 31.97
CA ASN A 212 -12.00 10.88 32.82
C ASN A 212 -11.05 9.76 32.37
N LYS A 213 -11.20 9.25 31.14
CA LYS A 213 -10.27 8.27 30.55
C LYS A 213 -9.47 8.88 29.41
N THR A 214 -8.20 8.54 29.35
CA THR A 214 -7.37 8.83 28.19
C THR A 214 -7.81 7.98 27.00
N SER A 215 -7.57 8.48 25.79
CA SER A 215 -7.86 7.71 24.57
C SER A 215 -7.09 6.38 24.49
N ALA A 216 -5.96 6.25 25.19
CA ALA A 216 -5.20 5.02 25.25
C ALA A 216 -5.89 3.97 26.13
N GLU A 217 -6.44 4.36 27.28
CA GLU A 217 -7.20 3.50 28.17
C GLU A 217 -8.49 3.01 27.50
N VAL A 218 -9.25 3.92 26.89
CA VAL A 218 -10.47 3.56 26.13
C VAL A 218 -10.14 2.58 25.00
N ASN A 219 -9.07 2.82 24.25
CA ASN A 219 -8.66 1.92 23.17
C ASN A 219 -8.27 0.53 23.69
N LYS A 220 -7.58 0.48 24.84
CA LYS A 220 -7.17 -0.77 25.47
C LYS A 220 -8.38 -1.57 25.94
N GLU A 221 -9.33 -0.93 26.62
CA GLU A 221 -10.56 -1.57 27.10
C GLU A 221 -11.41 -2.11 25.95
N VAL A 222 -11.54 -1.35 24.86
CA VAL A 222 -12.20 -1.81 23.62
C VAL A 222 -11.49 -3.03 23.02
N GLU A 223 -10.16 -2.97 22.93
CA GLU A 223 -9.37 -4.05 22.35
C GLU A 223 -9.49 -5.33 23.17
N GLU A 224 -9.34 -5.24 24.50
CA GLU A 224 -9.52 -6.36 25.42
C GLU A 224 -10.93 -6.95 25.31
N TRP A 225 -11.97 -6.11 25.38
CA TRP A 225 -13.35 -6.58 25.27
C TRP A 225 -13.63 -7.30 23.95
N ILE A 226 -13.14 -6.77 22.82
CA ILE A 226 -13.35 -7.38 21.51
C ILE A 226 -12.61 -8.71 21.43
N GLU A 227 -11.35 -8.77 21.84
CA GLU A 227 -10.55 -10.00 21.73
C GLU A 227 -11.07 -11.10 22.67
N ASP A 228 -11.49 -10.76 23.89
CA ASP A 228 -12.09 -11.72 24.83
C ASP A 228 -13.41 -12.29 24.28
N ASN A 229 -14.25 -11.44 23.68
CA ASN A 229 -15.49 -11.92 23.05
C ASN A 229 -15.22 -12.71 21.77
N MET A 230 -14.18 -12.36 21.01
CA MET A 230 -13.77 -13.16 19.85
C MET A 230 -13.29 -14.55 20.26
N GLU A 231 -12.54 -14.67 21.34
CA GLU A 231 -12.13 -15.97 21.91
C GLU A 231 -13.35 -16.80 22.31
N GLN A 232 -14.35 -16.20 22.98
CA GLN A 232 -15.59 -16.90 23.33
C GLN A 232 -16.41 -17.33 22.11
N ILE A 233 -16.49 -16.50 21.06
CA ILE A 233 -17.23 -16.82 19.84
C ILE A 233 -16.52 -17.91 19.01
N THR A 234 -15.19 -17.92 19.01
CA THR A 234 -14.39 -18.82 18.14
C THR A 234 -13.84 -20.05 18.85
N GLY A 235 -13.87 -20.07 20.18
CA GLY A 235 -13.32 -21.13 21.03
C GLY A 235 -11.80 -21.15 21.10
N GLN A 236 -11.09 -20.17 20.52
CA GLN A 236 -9.64 -20.08 20.51
C GLN A 236 -9.17 -18.61 20.55
N PRO A 237 -8.08 -18.30 21.27
CA PRO A 237 -7.52 -16.95 21.29
C PRO A 237 -6.95 -16.59 19.92
N ALA A 238 -7.07 -15.32 19.54
CA ALA A 238 -6.52 -14.83 18.29
C ALA A 238 -4.99 -14.80 18.31
N HIS A 239 -4.36 -15.28 17.25
CA HIS A 239 -2.91 -15.14 17.11
C HIS A 239 -2.54 -13.67 16.87
N SER A 240 -1.70 -13.12 17.75
CA SER A 240 -1.20 -11.76 17.59
C SER A 240 -0.42 -11.64 16.28
N VAL A 241 -0.81 -10.70 15.43
CA VAL A 241 0.03 -10.27 14.32
C VAL A 241 1.11 -9.39 14.94
N SER A 242 2.14 -10.02 15.51
CA SER A 242 3.34 -9.32 15.99
C SER A 242 3.77 -8.31 14.93
N LYS A 243 3.94 -7.05 15.35
CA LYS A 243 4.72 -6.09 14.59
C LYS A 243 6.06 -6.78 14.33
N LYS A 244 6.28 -7.20 13.10
CA LYS A 244 7.62 -7.09 12.55
C LYS A 244 8.00 -5.63 12.73
N THR A 245 8.92 -5.41 13.66
CA THR A 245 9.72 -4.19 13.79
C THR A 245 9.96 -3.68 12.37
N THR A 246 9.47 -2.48 12.09
CA THR A 246 9.63 -1.83 10.78
C THR A 246 11.10 -1.44 10.62
N GLN A 247 11.95 -2.43 10.33
CA GLN A 247 13.06 -2.26 9.40
C GLN A 247 12.45 -1.97 8.01
N PRO A 248 13.13 -1.17 7.15
CA PRO A 248 12.62 -0.82 5.85
C PRO A 248 12.22 -2.09 5.08
N LEU A 249 10.99 -2.08 4.56
CA LEU A 249 10.28 -3.19 3.95
C LEU A 249 11.12 -4.02 2.97
N ILE A 250 11.74 -5.10 3.46
CA ILE A 250 11.92 -6.31 2.66
C ILE A 250 10.59 -7.07 2.76
N LYS A 251 9.75 -6.93 1.73
CA LYS A 251 8.59 -7.80 1.52
C LYS A 251 9.07 -9.26 1.59
N LYS A 252 8.78 -9.98 2.69
CA LYS A 252 8.84 -11.46 2.69
C LYS A 252 7.83 -11.94 1.65
N LYS A 253 8.31 -12.22 0.43
CA LYS A 253 7.49 -12.60 -0.72
C LYS A 253 8.09 -13.84 -1.34
N GLY A 254 7.47 -14.98 -1.04
CA GLY A 254 7.75 -16.27 -1.67
C GLY A 254 7.84 -17.40 -0.66
N ARG A 255 7.20 -18.53 -0.98
CA ARG A 255 7.70 -19.82 -0.49
C ARG A 255 9.07 -20.00 -1.14
N GLU A 256 10.06 -20.43 -0.36
CA GLU A 256 11.36 -20.85 -0.88
C GLU A 256 11.22 -22.27 -1.41
N TYR A 257 11.73 -22.48 -2.63
CA TYR A 257 11.75 -23.76 -3.32
C TYR A 257 13.17 -24.05 -3.73
N THR A 258 13.44 -25.28 -4.16
CA THR A 258 14.75 -25.67 -4.68
C THR A 258 14.55 -26.49 -5.95
N ILE A 259 15.31 -26.17 -6.99
CA ILE A 259 15.32 -26.93 -8.24
C ILE A 259 16.70 -27.55 -8.44
N LYS A 260 16.73 -28.81 -8.91
CA LYS A 260 17.96 -29.49 -9.34
C LYS A 260 18.22 -29.21 -10.83
N ILE A 261 19.30 -28.50 -11.13
CA ILE A 261 19.79 -28.22 -12.49
C ILE A 261 21.27 -28.64 -12.56
N ASN A 262 21.62 -29.55 -13.47
CA ASN A 262 22.98 -30.11 -13.64
C ASN A 262 23.63 -30.46 -12.29
N GLU A 263 22.94 -31.29 -11.51
CA GLU A 263 23.35 -31.77 -10.18
C GLU A 263 23.45 -30.72 -9.06
N LYS A 264 23.31 -29.42 -9.38
CA LYS A 264 23.29 -28.35 -8.39
C LYS A 264 21.88 -28.05 -7.92
N LEU A 265 21.73 -27.90 -6.61
CA LEU A 265 20.50 -27.44 -5.96
C LEU A 265 20.48 -25.91 -5.91
N ILE A 266 19.55 -25.31 -6.64
CA ILE A 266 19.42 -23.85 -6.75
C ILE A 266 18.16 -23.40 -6.00
N PRO A 267 18.29 -22.62 -4.90
CA PRO A 267 17.14 -22.07 -4.20
C PRO A 267 16.48 -20.94 -5.01
N TYR A 268 15.15 -20.90 -5.03
CA TYR A 268 14.40 -19.85 -5.70
C TYR A 268 13.13 -19.43 -4.94
N LYS A 269 12.73 -18.17 -5.10
CA LYS A 269 11.52 -17.60 -4.49
C LYS A 269 10.45 -17.32 -5.53
N VAL A 270 9.21 -17.71 -5.27
CA VAL A 270 8.08 -17.44 -6.18
C VAL A 270 7.27 -16.22 -5.76
N VAL A 271 7.14 -15.24 -6.65
CA VAL A 271 6.42 -13.99 -6.41
C VAL A 271 5.19 -13.86 -7.32
N ARG A 272 4.00 -14.06 -6.77
CA ARG A 272 2.74 -13.87 -7.52
C ARG A 272 2.39 -12.39 -7.73
N ARG A 273 1.92 -12.04 -8.94
CA ARG A 273 1.55 -10.69 -9.39
C ARG A 273 0.24 -10.73 -10.19
N LYS A 274 -0.77 -9.97 -9.75
CA LYS A 274 -2.13 -9.94 -10.35
C LYS A 274 -2.15 -9.53 -11.83
N ASN A 275 -1.31 -8.58 -12.23
CA ASN A 275 -1.33 -8.00 -13.57
C ASN A 275 -0.21 -8.55 -14.48
N ARG A 276 0.56 -9.55 -14.00
CA ARG A 276 1.62 -10.13 -14.82
C ARG A 276 1.01 -11.17 -15.75
N LYS A 277 1.38 -11.13 -17.05
CA LYS A 277 0.91 -12.07 -18.07
C LYS A 277 1.89 -13.21 -18.35
N THR A 278 3.16 -13.05 -17.99
CA THR A 278 4.26 -14.00 -18.29
C THR A 278 5.00 -14.45 -17.03
N ILE A 279 5.67 -15.61 -17.08
CA ILE A 279 6.69 -15.99 -16.09
C ILE A 279 7.95 -15.16 -16.37
N GLY A 280 8.60 -14.65 -15.34
CA GLY A 280 9.94 -14.09 -15.56
C GLY A 280 10.85 -14.24 -14.37
N LEU A 281 12.11 -14.49 -14.73
CA LEU A 281 13.22 -14.85 -13.87
C LEU A 281 14.04 -13.60 -13.54
N ILE A 282 14.39 -13.42 -12.28
CA ILE A 282 15.19 -12.28 -11.81
C ILE A 282 16.21 -12.81 -10.81
N MET A 283 17.50 -12.56 -11.06
CA MET A 283 18.55 -12.74 -10.04
C MET A 283 18.70 -11.44 -9.27
N ASN A 284 18.35 -11.44 -7.98
CA ASN A 284 18.50 -10.28 -7.09
C ASN A 284 19.57 -10.54 -6.02
N GLN A 285 19.77 -9.59 -5.09
CA GLN A 285 20.76 -9.74 -4.03
C GLN A 285 20.47 -10.91 -3.07
N GLU A 286 19.20 -11.29 -2.90
CA GLU A 286 18.77 -12.44 -2.09
C GLU A 286 18.79 -13.78 -2.85
N GLY A 287 19.09 -13.78 -4.15
CA GLY A 287 19.14 -14.97 -5.00
C GLY A 287 18.10 -14.98 -6.13
N LEU A 288 17.75 -16.17 -6.62
CA LEU A 288 16.84 -16.34 -7.75
C LEU A 288 15.38 -16.10 -7.34
N SER A 289 14.69 -15.21 -8.05
CA SER A 289 13.27 -14.91 -7.86
C SER A 289 12.49 -15.10 -9.15
N VAL A 290 11.41 -15.86 -9.10
CA VAL A 290 10.51 -16.11 -10.21
C VAL A 290 9.18 -15.40 -9.97
N ALA A 291 8.90 -14.35 -10.72
CA ALA A 291 7.63 -13.65 -10.60
C ALA A 291 6.62 -14.16 -11.63
N ILE A 292 5.41 -14.50 -11.17
CA ILE A 292 4.41 -15.23 -11.98
C ILE A 292 3.01 -14.59 -11.90
N PRO A 293 2.15 -14.82 -12.92
CA PRO A 293 0.70 -14.61 -12.83
C PRO A 293 0.07 -15.46 -11.71
N HIS A 294 -1.17 -15.14 -11.30
CA HIS A 294 -1.85 -15.93 -10.25
C HIS A 294 -2.30 -17.32 -10.72
N TRP A 295 -2.51 -17.52 -12.01
CA TRP A 295 -2.97 -18.78 -12.60
C TRP A 295 -1.83 -19.78 -12.86
N VAL A 296 -0.56 -19.35 -12.77
CA VAL A 296 0.60 -20.22 -12.97
C VAL A 296 0.89 -21.03 -11.71
N ASN A 297 1.04 -22.34 -11.87
CA ASN A 297 1.38 -23.29 -10.80
C ASN A 297 2.90 -23.49 -10.68
N ILE A 298 3.35 -24.29 -9.69
CA ILE A 298 4.78 -24.49 -9.43
C ILE A 298 5.47 -25.35 -10.50
N ASN A 299 4.79 -26.37 -11.03
CA ASN A 299 5.35 -27.24 -12.07
C ASN A 299 5.70 -26.42 -13.32
N GLN A 300 4.79 -25.52 -13.73
CA GLN A 300 5.04 -24.59 -14.84
C GLN A 300 6.20 -23.61 -14.57
N VAL A 301 6.48 -23.28 -13.31
CA VAL A 301 7.66 -22.50 -12.94
C VAL A 301 8.94 -23.30 -13.11
N GLU A 302 8.93 -24.57 -12.69
CA GLU A 302 10.07 -25.46 -12.84
C GLU A 302 10.36 -25.79 -14.29
N ASP A 303 9.33 -25.99 -15.12
CA ASP A 303 9.48 -26.15 -16.57
C ASP A 303 10.16 -24.93 -17.20
N ALA A 304 9.73 -23.71 -16.84
CA ALA A 304 10.35 -22.48 -17.32
C ALA A 304 11.80 -22.32 -16.84
N LEU A 305 12.12 -22.76 -15.62
CA LEU A 305 13.48 -22.77 -15.09
C LEU A 305 14.37 -23.78 -15.82
N ARG A 306 13.85 -24.96 -16.16
CA ARG A 306 14.55 -25.98 -16.95
C ARG A 306 14.80 -25.53 -18.39
N GLN A 307 13.81 -24.89 -19.02
CA GLN A 307 13.98 -24.30 -20.36
C GLN A 307 15.09 -23.23 -20.38
N GLN A 308 15.26 -22.47 -19.29
CA GLN A 308 16.28 -21.43 -19.14
C GLN A 308 17.49 -21.89 -18.31
N GLN A 309 17.76 -23.20 -18.24
CA GLN A 309 18.74 -23.79 -17.31
C GLN A 309 20.14 -23.19 -17.43
N LYS A 310 20.61 -22.91 -18.66
CA LYS A 310 21.92 -22.31 -18.90
C LYS A 310 22.02 -20.93 -18.25
N TRP A 311 21.03 -20.06 -18.52
CA TRP A 311 20.97 -18.72 -17.93
C TRP A 311 20.86 -18.75 -16.40
N VAL A 312 20.04 -19.66 -15.86
CA VAL A 312 19.84 -19.80 -14.41
C VAL A 312 21.15 -20.18 -13.72
N LEU A 313 21.85 -21.17 -14.26
CA LEU A 313 23.12 -21.68 -13.73
C LEU A 313 24.20 -20.60 -13.77
N ASP A 314 24.39 -19.95 -14.93
CA ASP A 314 25.41 -18.90 -15.12
C ASP A 314 25.20 -17.73 -14.14
N LYS A 315 23.95 -17.27 -13.99
CA LYS A 315 23.61 -16.18 -13.07
C LYS A 315 23.73 -16.59 -11.61
N TYR A 316 23.38 -17.82 -11.26
CA TYR A 316 23.48 -18.32 -9.89
C TYR A 316 24.93 -18.44 -9.44
N LEU A 317 25.82 -18.98 -10.29
CA LEU A 317 27.26 -19.06 -10.01
C LEU A 317 27.88 -17.66 -9.88
N SER A 318 27.53 -16.75 -10.79
CA SER A 318 27.95 -15.35 -10.70
C SER A 318 27.45 -14.66 -9.41
N TRP A 319 26.21 -14.95 -8.97
CA TRP A 319 25.67 -14.40 -7.72
C TRP A 319 26.37 -14.97 -6.48
N LYS A 320 26.64 -16.28 -6.45
CA LYS A 320 27.30 -16.95 -5.30
C LYS A 320 28.73 -16.45 -5.07
N ASN A 321 29.43 -16.11 -6.16
CA ASN A 321 30.82 -15.65 -6.11
C ASN A 321 30.94 -14.12 -5.94
N LYS A 322 29.83 -13.37 -5.86
CA LYS A 322 29.87 -11.93 -5.59
C LYS A 322 29.96 -11.66 -4.08
N PRO A 323 30.85 -10.75 -3.62
CA PRO A 323 30.85 -10.32 -2.22
C PRO A 323 29.48 -9.73 -1.88
N LYS A 324 28.88 -10.22 -0.78
CA LYS A 324 27.63 -9.67 -0.24
C LYS A 324 27.94 -8.29 0.35
N PRO A 325 27.13 -7.26 0.07
CA PRO A 325 27.40 -5.92 0.60
C PRO A 325 27.43 -5.97 2.13
N SER A 326 28.52 -5.45 2.71
CA SER A 326 28.62 -5.21 4.14
C SER A 326 27.51 -4.25 4.56
N GLN A 327 26.84 -4.56 5.67
CA GLN A 327 25.78 -3.72 6.21
C GLN A 327 26.42 -2.40 6.69
N GLN A 328 26.32 -1.35 5.88
CA GLN A 328 26.97 -0.07 6.17
C GLN A 328 26.38 0.53 7.45
N GLU A 329 27.24 0.84 8.42
CA GLU A 329 26.86 1.56 9.64
C GLU A 329 26.65 3.04 9.33
N TRP A 330 25.45 3.54 9.55
CA TRP A 330 25.08 4.93 9.34
C TRP A 330 25.40 5.75 10.59
N LYS A 331 26.62 6.29 10.66
CA LYS A 331 27.15 7.07 11.79
C LYS A 331 27.96 8.27 11.30
N GLU A 332 28.27 9.17 12.22
CA GLU A 332 29.23 10.25 11.96
C GLU A 332 30.57 9.70 11.47
N GLY A 333 31.16 10.34 10.47
CA GLY A 333 32.37 9.87 9.79
C GLY A 333 32.14 8.79 8.72
N ALA A 334 30.92 8.25 8.56
CA ALA A 334 30.64 7.29 7.50
C ALA A 334 30.72 7.95 6.11
N THR A 335 31.27 7.23 5.12
CA THR A 335 31.39 7.71 3.74
C THR A 335 30.22 7.25 2.87
N VAL A 336 29.70 8.13 2.03
CA VAL A 336 28.62 7.81 1.09
C VAL A 336 29.02 8.19 -0.34
N PRO A 337 28.75 7.36 -1.35
CA PRO A 337 29.04 7.73 -2.74
C PRO A 337 28.22 8.94 -3.17
N TRP A 338 28.84 9.87 -3.91
CA TRP A 338 28.22 11.11 -4.35
C TRP A 338 28.85 11.57 -5.66
N LEU A 339 28.08 11.62 -6.74
CA LEU A 339 28.49 12.10 -8.05
C LEU A 339 29.81 11.50 -8.57
N GLY A 340 30.04 10.21 -8.32
CA GLY A 340 31.26 9.50 -8.71
C GLY A 340 32.41 9.59 -7.71
N SER A 341 32.30 10.42 -6.68
CA SER A 341 33.23 10.52 -5.54
C SER A 341 32.57 10.02 -4.25
N THR A 342 33.16 10.33 -3.09
CA THR A 342 32.61 9.99 -1.76
C THR A 342 32.55 11.23 -0.88
N LYS A 343 31.44 11.40 -0.16
CA LYS A 343 31.30 12.41 0.90
C LYS A 343 31.25 11.77 2.28
N ILE A 344 31.70 12.48 3.31
CA ILE A 344 31.69 12.06 4.70
C ILE A 344 30.47 12.66 5.42
N ILE A 345 29.76 11.87 6.21
CA ILE A 345 28.65 12.34 7.05
C ILE A 345 29.21 13.06 8.27
N GLN A 346 28.76 14.29 8.52
CA GLN A 346 29.09 15.09 9.70
C GLN A 346 27.82 15.56 10.40
N PHE A 347 27.78 15.53 11.73
CA PHE A 347 26.60 16.01 12.46
C PHE A 347 26.73 17.51 12.76
N ALA A 348 25.68 18.28 12.47
CA ALA A 348 25.61 19.71 12.77
C ALA A 348 24.74 19.97 14.00
N LEU A 349 25.20 20.84 14.90
CA LEU A 349 24.56 21.14 16.19
C LEU A 349 23.66 22.39 16.19
N ASN A 350 23.56 23.17 15.10
CA ASN A 350 22.79 24.43 15.07
C ASN A 350 21.92 24.60 13.82
N GLU A 351 20.73 25.22 14.01
CA GLU A 351 19.62 25.44 13.05
C GLU A 351 19.92 26.33 11.82
N GLN A 352 21.19 26.68 11.56
CA GLN A 352 21.57 27.42 10.36
C GLN A 352 22.48 26.55 9.48
N LEU A 353 21.87 26.01 8.42
CA LEU A 353 22.53 25.41 7.26
C LEU A 353 23.40 26.47 6.56
N ASN A 354 24.56 26.77 7.14
CA ASN A 354 25.60 27.52 6.45
C ASN A 354 26.35 26.53 5.56
N LEU A 355 26.09 26.63 4.26
CA LEU A 355 26.95 26.08 3.21
C LEU A 355 28.31 26.81 3.30
N PHE A 356 29.20 26.34 4.18
CA PHE A 356 30.58 26.80 4.21
C PHE A 356 31.36 26.22 3.01
N GLU A 357 32.34 26.98 2.55
CA GLU A 357 33.14 26.86 1.31
C GLU A 357 33.92 25.54 1.11
N ASP A 358 33.67 24.50 1.91
CA ASP A 358 34.29 23.18 1.81
C ASP A 358 33.27 22.07 1.45
N SER A 359 32.21 22.46 0.74
CA SER A 359 31.00 21.68 0.46
C SER A 359 31.19 20.41 -0.39
N ASP A 360 32.39 20.16 -0.91
CA ASP A 360 32.67 19.02 -1.80
C ASP A 360 32.93 17.70 -1.07
N HIS A 361 33.34 17.75 0.20
CA HIS A 361 33.77 16.54 0.94
C HIS A 361 32.79 16.05 2.00
N PHE A 362 31.88 16.90 2.49
CA PHE A 362 31.02 16.59 3.63
C PHE A 362 29.52 16.70 3.32
N ILE A 363 28.71 15.92 4.05
CA ILE A 363 27.25 16.07 4.13
C ILE A 363 26.92 16.30 5.60
N GLN A 364 26.43 17.50 5.88
CA GLN A 364 25.94 17.85 7.21
C GLN A 364 24.51 17.35 7.39
N ILE A 365 24.26 16.63 8.49
CA ILE A 365 22.93 16.18 8.89
C ILE A 365 22.68 16.54 10.36
N GLU A 366 21.46 16.93 10.68
CA GLU A 366 21.07 17.13 12.08
C GLU A 366 20.89 15.76 12.77
N PRO A 367 21.38 15.58 14.00
CA PRO A 367 21.25 14.32 14.75
C PRO A 367 19.83 14.02 15.26
N THR A 368 18.78 14.69 14.76
CA THR A 368 17.43 14.67 15.31
C THR A 368 16.52 13.52 14.84
N ASP A 369 17.00 12.58 14.01
CA ASP A 369 16.16 11.50 13.50
C ASP A 369 16.73 10.10 13.73
N ASN A 370 15.87 9.21 14.26
CA ASN A 370 16.08 7.76 14.40
C ASN A 370 16.26 7.01 13.04
N ASN A 371 16.73 7.66 11.96
CA ASN A 371 17.06 7.02 10.69
C ASN A 371 17.94 7.88 9.74
N ILE A 372 19.25 8.04 10.04
CA ILE A 372 20.25 8.72 9.17
C ILE A 372 20.17 8.25 7.71
N GLN A 373 19.97 6.95 7.48
CA GLN A 373 19.82 6.37 6.15
C GLN A 373 18.70 7.03 5.33
N ASN A 374 17.53 7.27 5.93
CA ASN A 374 16.42 7.94 5.26
C ASN A 374 16.74 9.40 4.92
N THR A 375 17.48 10.09 5.79
CA THR A 375 17.93 11.48 5.54
C THR A 375 18.82 11.54 4.31
N ILE A 376 19.82 10.64 4.20
CA ILE A 376 20.67 10.54 3.00
C ILE A 376 19.86 10.21 1.74
N ILE A 377 18.90 9.29 1.83
CA ILE A 377 18.03 8.96 0.69
C ILE A 377 17.22 10.17 0.23
N ASN A 378 16.70 10.97 1.16
CA ASN A 378 15.93 12.16 0.85
C ASN A 378 16.81 13.24 0.22
N LEU A 379 18.04 13.43 0.73
CA LEU A 379 19.04 14.29 0.10
C LEU A 379 19.34 13.82 -1.33
N TYR A 380 19.62 12.53 -1.54
CA TYR A 380 19.87 12.01 -2.89
C TYR A 380 18.71 12.29 -3.84
N ARG A 381 17.46 12.12 -3.38
CA ARG A 381 16.27 12.41 -4.20
C ARG A 381 16.14 13.89 -4.56
N ARG A 382 16.49 14.78 -3.63
CA ARG A 382 16.44 16.23 -3.87
C ARG A 382 17.52 16.63 -4.88
N GLU A 383 18.76 16.24 -4.64
CA GLU A 383 19.89 16.65 -5.47
C GLU A 383 19.81 16.06 -6.87
N ILE A 384 19.46 14.77 -7.01
CA ILE A 384 19.32 14.17 -8.35
C ILE A 384 18.20 14.83 -9.14
N LYS A 385 17.13 15.29 -8.47
CA LYS A 385 16.03 15.95 -9.16
C LYS A 385 16.50 17.25 -9.81
N ASN A 386 17.36 18.00 -9.13
CA ASN A 386 17.94 19.24 -9.64
C ASN A 386 18.87 18.95 -10.83
N ILE A 387 19.76 17.98 -10.70
CA ILE A 387 20.67 17.55 -11.77
C ILE A 387 19.91 17.05 -13.00
N LEU A 388 18.87 16.25 -12.80
CA LEU A 388 18.03 15.75 -13.88
C LEU A 388 17.28 16.88 -14.57
N ALA A 389 16.76 17.86 -13.82
CA ALA A 389 16.07 19.01 -14.40
C ALA A 389 17.00 19.79 -15.34
N GLU A 390 18.21 20.07 -14.88
CA GLU A 390 19.27 20.76 -15.64
C GLU A 390 19.63 20.00 -16.93
N GLU A 391 19.94 18.71 -16.83
CA GLU A 391 20.33 17.90 -18.00
C GLU A 391 19.19 17.71 -19.00
N ILE A 392 17.96 17.52 -18.53
CA ILE A 392 16.78 17.41 -19.39
C ILE A 392 16.54 18.72 -20.13
N GLU A 393 16.67 19.87 -19.45
CA GLU A 393 16.54 21.17 -20.08
C GLU A 393 17.62 21.38 -21.15
N ASN A 394 18.88 21.07 -20.83
CA ASN A 394 20.00 21.17 -21.78
C ASN A 394 19.78 20.31 -23.02
N PHE A 395 19.37 19.05 -22.86
CA PHE A 395 19.09 18.19 -24.01
C PHE A 395 17.80 18.55 -24.75
N SER A 396 16.79 19.10 -24.06
CA SER A 396 15.59 19.61 -24.74
C SER A 396 15.91 20.77 -25.66
N LYS A 397 16.80 21.68 -25.24
CA LYS A 397 17.34 22.76 -26.08
C LYS A 397 18.13 22.21 -27.26
N LEU A 398 19.05 21.28 -27.03
CA LEU A 398 19.84 20.63 -28.09
C LEU A 398 18.97 19.94 -29.15
N LEU A 399 17.86 19.33 -28.72
CA LEU A 399 16.91 18.62 -29.58
C LEU A 399 15.82 19.51 -30.18
N ASN A 400 15.82 20.81 -29.87
CA ASN A 400 14.80 21.78 -30.29
C ASN A 400 13.36 21.33 -29.95
N LEU A 401 13.16 20.77 -28.75
CA LEU A 401 11.83 20.39 -28.28
C LEU A 401 10.99 21.64 -27.94
N SER A 402 9.71 21.63 -28.34
CA SER A 402 8.78 22.72 -28.03
C SER A 402 8.37 22.77 -26.56
N THR A 403 8.49 21.65 -25.83
CA THR A 403 8.21 21.57 -24.39
C THR A 403 9.22 20.67 -23.70
N ILE A 404 9.51 20.98 -22.43
CA ILE A 404 10.36 20.14 -21.59
C ILE A 404 9.55 18.90 -21.15
N PRO A 405 10.05 17.67 -21.39
CA PRO A 405 9.31 16.47 -21.03
C PRO A 405 9.16 16.33 -19.51
N ALA A 406 8.00 15.86 -19.08
CA ALA A 406 7.75 15.60 -17.66
C ALA A 406 8.67 14.47 -17.15
N PHE A 407 9.25 14.65 -15.96
CA PHE A 407 10.12 13.63 -15.38
C PHE A 407 9.86 13.36 -13.89
N PHE A 408 10.22 12.17 -13.44
CA PHE A 408 10.04 11.73 -12.06
C PHE A 408 11.24 10.96 -11.51
N VAL A 409 11.55 11.20 -10.23
CA VAL A 409 12.52 10.37 -9.49
C VAL A 409 11.82 9.11 -8.97
N SER A 410 12.47 7.96 -9.13
CA SER A 410 11.93 6.63 -8.88
C SER A 410 12.88 5.77 -8.05
N ASN A 411 12.38 4.65 -7.53
CA ASN A 411 13.15 3.64 -6.78
C ASN A 411 13.20 2.29 -7.54
N ALA A 412 13.33 2.34 -8.87
CA ALA A 412 13.39 1.14 -9.70
C ALA A 412 14.56 0.23 -9.29
N GLN A 413 14.38 -1.09 -9.34
CA GLN A 413 15.42 -2.02 -8.87
C GLN A 413 16.32 -2.54 -9.98
N SER A 414 15.81 -2.59 -11.22
CA SER A 414 16.47 -3.24 -12.37
C SER A 414 16.88 -2.29 -13.49
N ARG A 415 16.60 -0.99 -13.37
CA ARG A 415 16.87 0.01 -14.41
C ARG A 415 17.28 1.35 -13.81
N TRP A 416 18.01 2.13 -14.60
CA TRP A 416 18.49 3.47 -14.25
C TRP A 416 17.54 4.56 -14.72
N GLY A 417 16.92 4.37 -15.90
CA GLY A 417 15.89 5.23 -16.44
C GLY A 417 14.73 4.43 -17.08
N SER A 418 13.68 5.14 -17.48
CA SER A 418 12.67 4.67 -18.44
C SER A 418 11.83 5.83 -18.99
N CYS A 419 11.57 5.83 -20.29
CA CYS A 419 10.53 6.62 -20.96
C CYS A 419 9.26 5.78 -21.18
N ASN A 420 8.07 6.38 -21.09
CA ASN A 420 6.82 5.74 -21.50
C ASN A 420 6.27 6.30 -22.81
N THR A 421 5.21 5.70 -23.34
CA THR A 421 4.58 6.11 -24.61
C THR A 421 3.95 7.50 -24.59
N LYS A 422 3.87 8.16 -23.43
CA LYS A 422 3.41 9.55 -23.29
C LYS A 422 4.57 10.55 -23.25
N GLY A 423 5.81 10.09 -23.35
CA GLY A 423 7.01 10.93 -23.21
C GLY A 423 7.36 11.28 -21.77
N GLU A 424 6.81 10.59 -20.76
CA GLU A 424 7.20 10.82 -19.36
C GLU A 424 8.48 10.04 -19.03
N LEU A 425 9.49 10.74 -18.53
CA LEU A 425 10.78 10.19 -18.15
C LEU A 425 10.81 9.80 -16.66
N ARG A 426 11.49 8.71 -16.30
CA ARG A 426 11.64 8.28 -14.91
C ARG A 426 13.06 7.84 -14.65
N PHE A 427 13.69 8.37 -13.60
CA PHE A 427 15.09 8.11 -13.28
C PHE A 427 15.24 7.52 -11.88
N ASN A 428 16.28 6.75 -11.63
CA ASN A 428 16.51 6.12 -10.32
C ASN A 428 17.28 7.08 -9.40
N TRP A 429 16.83 7.30 -8.17
CA TRP A 429 17.54 8.19 -7.22
C TRP A 429 18.96 7.74 -6.91
N ARG A 430 19.26 6.44 -7.07
CA ARG A 430 20.62 5.90 -6.88
C ARG A 430 21.64 6.43 -7.91
N LEU A 431 21.18 7.09 -8.96
CA LEU A 431 22.06 7.80 -9.91
C LEU A 431 22.95 8.84 -9.22
N MET A 432 22.58 9.33 -8.02
CA MET A 432 23.47 10.19 -7.22
C MET A 432 24.82 9.58 -6.89
N LYS A 433 24.99 8.27 -7.04
CA LYS A 433 26.28 7.61 -6.80
C LYS A 433 27.16 7.56 -8.04
N ALA A 434 26.55 7.74 -9.21
CA ALA A 434 27.24 7.75 -10.48
C ALA A 434 27.80 9.14 -10.76
N SER A 435 28.87 9.21 -11.55
CA SER A 435 29.46 10.46 -12.03
C SER A 435 28.47 11.28 -12.86
N ARG A 436 28.75 12.59 -13.01
CA ARG A 436 27.93 13.49 -13.84
C ARG A 436 27.80 12.98 -15.28
N GLU A 437 28.86 12.42 -15.84
CA GLU A 437 28.89 11.85 -17.20
C GLU A 437 27.98 10.63 -17.31
N GLU A 438 27.97 9.76 -16.30
CA GLU A 438 27.09 8.60 -16.25
C GLU A 438 25.62 9.00 -16.10
N ILE A 439 25.31 10.01 -15.27
CA ILE A 439 23.96 10.56 -15.14
C ILE A 439 23.51 11.14 -16.48
N ARG A 440 24.35 11.98 -17.09
CA ARG A 440 24.09 12.62 -18.38
C ARG A 440 23.86 11.60 -19.50
N TYR A 441 24.62 10.51 -19.52
CA TYR A 441 24.35 9.37 -20.42
C TYR A 441 22.95 8.78 -20.21
N VAL A 442 22.54 8.54 -18.96
CA VAL A 442 21.21 7.98 -18.68
C VAL A 442 20.12 8.94 -19.14
N VAL A 443 20.29 10.25 -18.92
CA VAL A 443 19.34 11.25 -19.43
C VAL A 443 19.29 11.22 -20.97
N ALA A 444 20.44 11.23 -21.65
CA ALA A 444 20.49 11.14 -23.11
C ALA A 444 19.81 9.87 -23.65
N HIS A 445 20.00 8.73 -22.98
CA HIS A 445 19.36 7.46 -23.31
C HIS A 445 17.83 7.55 -23.23
N GLU A 446 17.30 8.11 -22.14
CA GLU A 446 15.86 8.25 -21.97
C GLU A 446 15.25 9.33 -22.87
N MET A 447 15.99 10.40 -23.18
CA MET A 447 15.59 11.42 -24.14
C MET A 447 15.51 10.85 -25.57
N ALA A 448 16.42 9.94 -25.94
CA ALA A 448 16.36 9.26 -27.24
C ALA A 448 15.06 8.44 -27.41
N HIS A 449 14.51 7.91 -26.31
CA HIS A 449 13.22 7.22 -26.32
C HIS A 449 12.01 8.11 -26.60
N LEU A 450 12.16 9.43 -26.68
CA LEU A 450 11.11 10.32 -27.18
C LEU A 450 10.89 10.16 -28.69
N PHE A 451 11.88 9.64 -29.41
CA PHE A 451 11.86 9.50 -30.87
C PHE A 451 11.90 8.04 -31.32
N GLU A 452 12.68 7.19 -30.65
CA GLU A 452 12.83 5.78 -31.00
C GLU A 452 12.77 4.88 -29.76
N PHE A 453 11.79 3.97 -29.70
CA PHE A 453 11.60 3.07 -28.55
C PHE A 453 12.48 1.82 -28.63
N ASN A 454 12.92 1.41 -29.82
CA ASN A 454 13.69 0.19 -30.01
C ASN A 454 15.20 0.48 -30.00
N HIS A 455 15.98 -0.27 -29.21
CA HIS A 455 17.45 -0.12 -29.09
C HIS A 455 18.27 -0.57 -30.32
N GLY A 456 17.73 -0.40 -31.53
CA GLY A 456 18.39 -0.68 -32.79
C GLY A 456 19.41 0.40 -33.21
N PRO A 457 19.98 0.31 -34.43
CA PRO A 457 21.00 1.25 -34.90
C PRO A 457 20.58 2.73 -34.84
N GLN A 458 19.34 3.04 -35.23
CA GLN A 458 18.80 4.40 -35.23
C GLN A 458 18.75 5.01 -33.83
N PHE A 459 18.37 4.20 -32.82
CA PHE A 459 18.39 4.64 -31.42
C PHE A 459 19.81 4.98 -30.96
N TRP A 460 20.79 4.14 -31.25
CA TRP A 460 22.17 4.41 -30.82
C TRP A 460 22.79 5.59 -31.56
N GLN A 461 22.43 5.82 -32.83
CA GLN A 461 22.80 7.04 -33.56
C GLN A 461 22.20 8.29 -32.89
N LEU A 462 20.95 8.22 -32.43
CA LEU A 462 20.33 9.33 -31.71
C LEU A 462 21.00 9.59 -30.35
N VAL A 463 21.30 8.54 -29.59
CA VAL A 463 22.06 8.68 -28.34
C VAL A 463 23.44 9.30 -28.59
N GLU A 464 24.15 8.87 -29.64
CA GLU A 464 25.44 9.44 -30.03
C GLU A 464 25.31 10.90 -30.48
N LYS A 465 24.23 11.27 -31.16
CA LYS A 465 23.94 12.66 -31.53
C LYS A 465 23.67 13.54 -30.31
N ILE A 466 22.94 13.02 -29.32
CA ILE A 466 22.61 13.75 -28.07
C ILE A 466 23.85 13.87 -27.18
N TYR A 467 24.61 12.79 -27.04
CA TYR A 467 25.80 12.72 -26.20
C TYR A 467 26.90 11.88 -26.88
N PRO A 468 27.79 12.51 -27.67
CA PRO A 468 28.81 11.80 -28.46
C PRO A 468 29.72 10.87 -27.66
N GLU A 469 30.06 11.26 -26.42
CA GLU A 469 30.96 10.51 -25.54
C GLU A 469 30.27 9.40 -24.72
N PHE A 470 29.00 9.08 -25.04
CA PHE A 470 28.19 8.17 -24.22
C PHE A 470 28.81 6.79 -24.01
N ARG A 471 29.65 6.30 -24.93
CA ARG A 471 30.22 4.95 -24.88
C ARG A 471 31.02 4.72 -23.59
N GLN A 472 31.83 5.69 -23.19
CA GLN A 472 32.64 5.58 -21.99
C GLN A 472 31.78 5.61 -20.73
N ALA A 473 30.83 6.55 -20.66
CA ALA A 473 29.88 6.66 -19.56
C ALA A 473 29.01 5.40 -19.41
N LYS A 474 28.58 4.81 -20.53
CA LYS A 474 27.84 3.54 -20.57
C LYS A 474 28.64 2.38 -19.98
N GLU A 475 29.91 2.24 -20.36
CA GLU A 475 30.77 1.18 -19.84
C GLU A 475 31.12 1.39 -18.36
N ARG A 476 31.37 2.64 -17.91
CA ARG A 476 31.55 2.96 -16.48
C ARG A 476 30.31 2.59 -15.66
N LEU A 477 29.13 3.00 -16.13
CA LEU A 477 27.86 2.72 -15.44
C LEU A 477 27.60 1.21 -15.35
N LYS A 478 27.94 0.46 -16.41
CA LYS A 478 27.82 -1.00 -16.43
C LYS A 478 28.82 -1.69 -15.49
N LYS A 479 30.06 -1.20 -15.42
CA LYS A 479 31.10 -1.70 -14.51
C LYS A 479 30.69 -1.48 -13.05
N ASN A 480 30.12 -0.31 -12.74
CA ASN A 480 29.75 0.10 -11.38
C ASN A 480 28.29 -0.22 -11.00
N ASP A 481 27.51 -0.84 -11.89
CA ASP A 481 26.06 -1.09 -11.71
C ASP A 481 25.75 -1.78 -10.37
N ALA A 482 26.54 -2.81 -10.03
CA ALA A 482 26.38 -3.55 -8.79
C ALA A 482 26.62 -2.67 -7.55
N LEU A 483 27.68 -1.84 -7.59
CA LEU A 483 28.05 -0.93 -6.52
C LEU A 483 26.97 0.13 -6.30
N TYR A 484 26.52 0.79 -7.38
CA TYR A 484 25.52 1.85 -7.26
C TYR A 484 24.16 1.35 -6.76
N ARG A 485 23.81 0.09 -7.08
CA ARG A 485 22.57 -0.54 -6.59
C ARG A 485 22.60 -0.88 -5.09
N GLN A 486 23.77 -1.05 -4.48
CA GLN A 486 23.90 -1.35 -3.04
C GLN A 486 23.58 -0.11 -2.20
N PHE A 487 22.64 -0.19 -1.26
CA PHE A 487 22.41 0.84 -0.24
C PHE A 487 21.71 0.25 0.98
#